data_AF-A0A970FAH4-F1
#
_entry.id   AF-A0A970FAH4-F1
#
_cell.length_a   1.000
_cell.length_b   1.000
_cell.length_c   1.000
_cell.angle_alpha   90.00
_cell.angle_beta   90.00
_cell.angle_gamma   90.00
#
_symmetry.space_group_name_H-M   'P 1'
#
loop_
_entity.id
_entity.type
_entity.pdbx_description
1 polymer ?
#
loop_
_entity_poly.entity_id
_entity_poly.type
_entity_poly.pdbx_seq_one_letter_code
_entity_poly.pdbx_strand_id
1 'polypeptide(L)' 'MAKLEVKHLSKSFTEKPVLEGLNFYVNDQEIVSIVGPSGVGKSTLFHLIAGLLAP' A
#
# COMPACT_ATOMS: atom_id res chain seq x y z
N MET A 1 14.57 -0.62 -13.72
CA MET A 1 13.67 -1.68 -13.24
C MET A 1 13.15 -1.24 -11.88
N ALA A 2 11.84 -1.29 -11.63
CA ALA A 2 11.30 -1.00 -10.30
C ALA A 2 11.63 -2.14 -9.34
N LYS A 3 12.03 -1.82 -8.11
CA LYS A 3 12.32 -2.83 -7.08
C LYS A 3 11.03 -3.27 -6.37
N LEU A 4 10.06 -2.36 -6.28
CA LEU A 4 8.73 -2.63 -5.77
C LEU A 4 7.70 -2.11 -6.78
N GLU A 5 6.72 -2.94 -7.10
CA GLU A 5 5.60 -2.56 -7.94
C GLU A 5 4.30 -3.03 -7.27
N VAL A 6 3.36 -2.11 -7.11
CA VAL A 6 2.03 -2.37 -6.56
C VAL A 6 1.01 -2.02 -7.62
N LYS A 7 0.18 -3.00 -7.99
CA LYS A 7 -0.85 -2.86 -9.01
C LYS A 7 -2.21 -3.23 -8.45
N HIS A 8 -3.15 -2.30 -8.58
CA HIS A 8 -4.57 -2.47 -8.28
C HIS A 8 -4.82 -2.97 -6.84
N LEU A 9 -3.96 -2.58 -5.91
CA LEU A 9 -4.04 -3.04 -4.52
C LEU A 9 -5.27 -2.43 -3.86
N SER A 10 -6.15 -3.32 -3.43
CA SER A 10 -7.36 -2.98 -2.69
C SER A 10 -7.38 -3.77 -1.40
N LYS A 11 -7.91 -3.19 -0.33
CA LYS A 11 -8.12 -3.89 0.94
C LYS A 11 -9.35 -3.37 1.65
N SER A 12 -10.18 -4.29 2.10
CA SER A 12 -11.28 -4.03 3.02
C SER A 12 -11.19 -5.01 4.20
N PHE A 13 -11.45 -4.54 5.41
CA PHE A 13 -11.62 -5.41 6.59
C PHE A 13 -13.10 -5.73 6.86
N THR A 14 -14.00 -4.87 6.37
CA THR A 14 -15.45 -5.03 6.39
C THR A 14 -15.99 -4.59 5.02
N GLU A 15 -17.21 -4.08 4.93
CA GLU A 15 -17.74 -3.50 3.69
C GLU A 15 -17.06 -2.18 3.28
N LYS A 16 -16.34 -1.53 4.22
CA LYS A 16 -15.67 -0.25 3.93
C LYS A 16 -14.27 -0.48 3.35
N PRO A 17 -13.96 0.07 2.16
CA PRO A 17 -12.60 0.02 1.61
C PRO A 17 -11.65 0.86 2.45
N VAL A 18 -10.48 0.29 2.73
CA VAL A 18 -9.32 0.98 3.34
C VAL A 18 -8.34 1.43 2.28
N LEU A 19 -8.13 0.59 1.26
CA LEU A 19 -7.37 0.91 0.05
C LEU A 19 -8.20 0.50 -1.16
N GLU A 20 -8.19 1.29 -2.23
CA GLU A 20 -8.99 1.07 -3.42
C GLU A 20 -8.16 1.33 -4.68
N GLY A 21 -7.85 0.26 -5.42
CA GLY A 21 -7.18 0.34 -6.71
C GLY A 21 -5.83 1.06 -6.69
N LEU A 22 -5.05 0.96 -5.61
CA LEU A 22 -3.79 1.69 -5.47
C LEU A 22 -2.75 1.16 -6.46
N ASN A 23 -2.12 2.08 -7.20
CA ASN A 23 -1.05 1.80 -8.15
C ASN A 23 0.15 2.70 -7.87
N PHE A 24 1.31 2.09 -7.62
CA PHE A 24 2.58 2.82 -7.53
C PHE A 24 3.75 1.87 -7.74
N TYR A 25 4.91 2.44 -7.97
CA TYR A 25 6.17 1.71 -8.01
C TYR A 25 7.23 2.50 -7.25
N VAL A 26 8.25 1.80 -6.79
CA VAL A 26 9.44 2.38 -6.16
C VAL A 26 10.65 1.84 -6.89
N ASN A 27 11.47 2.74 -7.40
CA ASN A 27 12.70 2.40 -8.10
C ASN A 27 13.76 1.91 -7.12
N ASP A 28 14.76 1.20 -7.63
CA ASP A 28 15.93 0.91 -6.81
C ASP A 28 16.59 2.22 -6.34
N GLN A 29 17.03 2.25 -5.07
CA GLN A 29 17.63 3.42 -4.40
C GLN A 29 16.71 4.64 -4.21
N GLU A 30 15.42 4.52 -4.52
CA GLU A 30 14.45 5.58 -4.26
C GLU A 30 13.96 5.53 -2.79
N ILE A 31 13.88 6.69 -2.15
CA ILE A 31 13.29 6.84 -0.82
C ILE A 31 11.94 7.52 -0.97
N VAL A 32 10.87 6.78 -0.63
CA VAL A 32 9.49 7.27 -0.68
C VAL A 32 8.92 7.34 0.73
N SER A 33 8.23 8.43 1.04
CA SER A 33 7.48 8.60 2.27
C SER A 33 5.98 8.62 1.97
N ILE A 34 5.20 7.88 2.77
CA ILE A 34 3.74 7.89 2.71
C ILE A 34 3.21 8.76 3.83
N VAL A 35 2.54 9.85 3.46
CA VAL A 35 1.97 10.83 4.40
C VAL A 35 0.44 10.84 4.33
N GLY A 36 -0.19 11.21 5.44
CA GLY A 36 -1.64 11.36 5.50
C GLY A 36 -2.21 11.21 6.92
N PRO A 37 -3.49 11.56 7.15
CA PRO A 37 -4.13 11.51 8.45
C PRO A 37 -4.13 10.11 9.10
N SER A 38 -4.36 10.04 10.41
CA SER A 38 -4.56 8.75 11.08
C SER A 38 -5.78 8.02 10.51
N GLY A 39 -5.68 6.69 10.38
CA GLY A 39 -6.77 5.84 9.86
C GLY A 39 -6.90 5.76 8.33
N VAL A 40 -6.12 6.49 7.55
CA VAL A 40 -6.20 6.49 6.07
C VAL A 40 -5.63 5.23 5.38
N GLY A 41 -5.15 4.24 6.15
CA GLY A 41 -4.66 2.97 5.59
C GLY A 41 -3.16 2.84 5.39
N LYS A 42 -2.34 3.77 5.91
CA LYS A 42 -0.85 3.71 5.79
C LYS A 42 -0.25 2.43 6.37
N SER A 43 -0.57 2.09 7.62
CA SER A 43 -0.07 0.86 8.25
C SER A 43 -0.61 -0.39 7.53
N THR A 44 -1.85 -0.36 7.04
CA THR A 44 -2.42 -1.42 6.21
C THR A 44 -1.60 -1.63 4.94
N LEU A 45 -1.26 -0.55 4.23
CA LEU A 45 -0.40 -0.61 3.05
C LEU A 45 0.97 -1.21 3.36
N PHE A 46 1.64 -0.77 4.44
CA PHE A 46 2.91 -1.35 4.84
C PHE A 46 2.82 -2.83 5.20
N HIS A 47 1.76 -3.27 5.89
CA HIS A 47 1.56 -4.69 6.20
C HIS A 47 1.31 -5.54 4.95
N LEU A 48 0.59 -5.01 3.95
CA LEU A 48 0.40 -5.67 2.66
C LEU A 48 1.72 -5.81 1.90
N ILE A 49 2.53 -4.75 1.82
CA ILE A 49 3.85 -4.77 1.17
C ILE A 49 4.80 -5.75 1.87
N ALA A 50 4.76 -5.79 3.20
CA ALA A 50 5.61 -6.67 4.01
C ALA A 50 5.14 -8.13 4.02
N GLY A 51 4.00 -8.46 3.39
CA GLY A 51 3.43 -9.81 3.40
C GLY A 51 2.84 -10.23 4.76
N LEU A 52 2.65 -9.30 5.69
CA LEU A 52 2.02 -9.53 7.00
C LEU A 52 0.49 -9.58 6.91
N LEU A 53 -0.07 -9.07 5.81
CA LEU A 53 -1.49 -9.09 5.51
C LEU A 53 -1.68 -9.52 4.05
N ALA A 54 -2.71 -10.31 3.78
CA ALA A 54 -3.15 -10.59 2.41
C ALA A 54 -4.01 -9.43 1.87
N PRO A 55 -3.98 -9.15 0.55
CA PRO A 55 -4.90 -8.20 -0.10
C PRO A 55 -6.37 -8.45 0.24
#